data_AF-A0A924NYM6-F1
#
_entry.id   AF-A0A924NYM6-F1
#
_cell.length_a   1.000
_cell.length_b   1.000
_cell.length_c   1.000
_cell.angle_alpha   90.00
_cell.angle_beta   90.00
_cell.angle_gamma   90.00
#
_symmetry.space_group_name_H-M   'P 1'
#
loop_
_entity.id
_entity.type
_entity.pdbx_description
1 polymer ?
#
loop_
_entity_poly.entity_id
_entity_poly.type
_entity_poly.pdbx_seq_one_letter_code
_entity_poly.pdbx_strand_id
1 'polypeptide(L)' 'MNILISLIVYLVIFGLIWWLVSMLPLPGPVAQIVRVLFIILLILIVLSVFGIIPG' A
#
# COMPACT_ATOMS: atom_id res chain seq x y z
N MET A 1 1.91 -1.45 21.97
CA MET A 1 2.79 -1.85 20.84
C MET A 1 3.22 -0.56 20.16
N ASN A 2 4.53 -0.25 20.10
CA ASN A 2 5.03 1.08 19.69
C ASN A 2 4.52 1.46 18.29
N ILE A 3 3.99 2.69 18.11
CA ILE A 3 3.51 3.24 16.83
C ILE A 3 4.50 3.01 15.68
N LEU A 4 5.80 3.09 15.96
CA LEU A 4 6.86 2.80 15.01
C LEU A 4 6.79 1.36 14.45
N ILE A 5 6.51 0.38 15.30
CA ILE A 5 6.39 -1.03 14.92
C ILE A 5 5.18 -1.23 14.02
N SER A 6 4.03 -0.63 14.38
CA SER A 6 2.84 -0.71 13.54
C SER A 6 3.07 -0.10 12.15
N LEU A 7 3.75 1.04 12.07
CA LEU A 7 4.08 1.70 10.80
C LEU A 7 4.99 0.83 9.92
N ILE A 8 6.04 0.26 10.51
CA ILE A 8 6.96 -0.66 9.82
C ILE A 8 6.21 -1.90 9.32
N VAL A 9 5.36 -2.49 10.17
CA VAL A 9 4.56 -3.67 9.80
C VAL A 9 3.63 -3.36 8.62
N TYR A 10 2.95 -2.21 8.62
CA TYR A 10 2.12 -1.81 7.50
C TYR A 10 2.94 -1.60 6.21
N LEU A 11 4.08 -0.92 6.27
CA LEU A 11 4.94 -0.71 5.11
C LEU A 11 5.49 -2.02 4.56
N VAL A 12 5.86 -2.97 5.43
CA VAL A 12 6.37 -4.29 5.02
C VAL A 12 5.27 -5.14 4.39
N ILE A 13 4.09 -5.24 5.00
CA ILE A 13 2.95 -5.97 4.44
C ILE A 13 2.58 -5.39 3.09
N PHE A 14 2.50 -4.06 3.01
CA PHE A 14 2.18 -3.36 1.77
C PHE A 14 3.25 -3.58 0.69
N GLY A 15 4.54 -3.46 1.03
CA GLY A 15 5.63 -3.74 0.12
C GLY A 15 5.62 -5.18 -0.41
N LEU A 16 5.29 -6.16 0.44
CA LEU A 16 5.16 -7.57 0.04
C LEU A 16 3.98 -7.80 -0.91
N ILE A 17 2.82 -7.19 -0.64
CA ILE A 17 1.65 -7.28 -1.54
C ILE A 17 1.99 -6.66 -2.90
N TRP A 18 2.67 -5.52 -2.92
CA TRP A 18 3.11 -4.88 -4.16
C TRP A 18 4.04 -5.77 -4.98
N TRP A 19 5.02 -6.36 -4.30
CA TRP A 19 6.01 -7.22 -4.91
C TRP A 19 5.34 -8.42 -5.57
N LEU A 20 4.42 -9.09 -4.88
CA LEU A 20 3.63 -10.19 -5.44
C LEU A 20 2.76 -9.75 -6.64
N VAL A 21 2.07 -8.62 -6.52
CA VAL A 21 1.23 -8.08 -7.60
C VAL A 21 2.06 -7.73 -8.84
N SER A 22 3.29 -7.23 -8.67
CA SER A 22 4.18 -6.88 -9.78
C SER A 22 4.69 -8.08 -10.58
N MET A 23 4.68 -9.28 -9.97
CA MET A 23 5.07 -10.52 -10.65
C MET A 23 3.93 -11.15 -11.45
N LEU A 24 2.68 -10.69 -11.26
CA LEU A 24 1.58 -11.13 -12.11
C LEU A 24 1.71 -10.46 -13.48
N PRO A 25 1.79 -11.23 -14.58
CA PRO A 25 1.78 -10.68 -15.94
C PRO A 25 0.36 -10.19 -16.25
N LEU A 26 0.04 -8.99 -15.76
CA LEU A 26 -1.24 -8.33 -16.00
C LEU A 26 -1.17 -7.59 -17.34
N PRO A 27 -2.13 -7.78 -18.26
CA PRO A 27 -2.18 -7.06 -19.52
C PRO A 27 -2.40 -5.55 -19.26
N GLY A 28 -1.69 -4.74 -20.05
CA GLY A 28 -1.40 -3.31 -19.82
C GLY A 28 -2.43 -2.50 -19.00
N PRO A 29 -3.69 -2.36 -19.44
CA PRO A 29 -4.67 -1.51 -18.77
C PRO A 29 -4.93 -1.93 -17.31
N VAL A 30 -4.94 -3.23 -17.04
CA VAL A 30 -5.20 -3.77 -15.69
C VAL A 30 -4.01 -3.52 -14.77
N ALA A 31 -2.78 -3.70 -15.28
CA ALA A 31 -1.57 -3.41 -14.53
C ALA A 31 -1.52 -1.93 -14.09
N GLN A 32 -1.95 -1.01 -14.97
CA GLN A 32 -2.02 0.41 -14.66
C GLN A 32 -3.08 0.72 -13.60
N ILE A 33 -4.28 0.15 -13.69
CA ILE A 33 -5.36 0.33 -12.71
C ILE A 33 -4.92 -0.15 -11.33
N VAL A 34 -4.32 -1.35 -11.25
CA VAL A 34 -3.81 -1.91 -10.00
C VAL A 34 -2.70 -1.03 -9.42
N ARG A 35 -1.80 -0.51 -10.25
CA ARG A 35 -0.77 0.45 -9.85
C ARG A 35 -1.36 1.69 -9.19
N VAL A 36 -2.38 2.26 -9.80
CA VAL A 36 -3.06 3.47 -9.31
C VAL A 36 -3.79 3.20 -8.00
N LEU A 37 -4.55 2.11 -7.91
CA LEU A 37 -5.24 1.70 -6.67
C LEU A 37 -4.26 1.51 -5.51
N PHE A 38 -3.10 0.92 -5.78
CA PHE A 38 -2.08 0.71 -4.77
C PHE A 38 -1.48 2.03 -4.28
N ILE A 39 -1.17 2.96 -5.18
CA ILE A 39 -0.67 4.28 -4.80
C ILE A 39 -1.71 5.01 -3.92
N ILE A 40 -3.00 4.92 -4.26
CA ILE A 40 -4.08 5.50 -3.45
C ILE A 40 -4.13 4.88 -2.05
N LEU A 41 -4.05 3.54 -1.94
CA LEU A 41 -4.03 2.86 -0.64
C LEU A 41 -2.80 3.26 0.20
N LEU A 42 -1.63 3.39 -0.42
CA LEU A 42 -0.41 3.85 0.26
C LEU A 42 -0.62 5.25 0.85
N ILE A 43 -1.18 6.17 0.05
CA ILE A 43 -1.50 7.52 0.49
C ILE A 43 -2.49 7.50 1.67
N LEU A 44 -3.56 6.69 1.59
CA LEU A 44 -4.55 6.58 2.67
C LEU A 44 -3.94 6.05 3.97
N ILE A 45 -3.07 5.04 3.90
CA ILE A 45 -2.37 4.51 5.08
C ILE A 45 -1.47 5.59 5.70
N VAL A 46 -0.72 6.31 4.88
CA VAL A 46 0.15 7.39 5.37
C VAL A 46 -0.69 8.50 6.01
N LEU A 47 -1.76 8.96 5.36
CA LEU A 47 -2.66 9.97 5.90
C LEU A 47 -3.34 9.51 7.19
N SER A 48 -3.67 8.22 7.30
CA SER A 48 -4.24 7.62 8.51
C SER A 48 -3.25 7.60 9.68
N VAL A 49 -1.98 7.27 9.42
CA VAL A 49 -0.90 7.33 10.42
C VAL A 49 -0.68 8.75 10.95
N PHE A 50 -0.81 9.76 10.07
CA PHE A 50 -0.74 11.17 10.48
C PHE A 50 -2.04 11.70 11.09
N GLY A 51 -3.08 10.87 11.24
CA GLY A 51 -4.35 11.25 11.85
C GLY A 51 -5.23 12.17 11.01
N ILE A 52 -4.92 12.31 9.72
CA ILE A 52 -5.69 13.16 8.78
C ILE A 52 -6.99 12.46 8.35
N ILE A 53 -6.96 11.13 8.27
CA ILE A 53 -8.11 10.29 7.91
C ILE A 53 -8.30 9.23 9.01
N PRO A 54 -9.51 9.00 9.52
CA PRO A 54 -9.76 7.89 10.43
C PRO A 54 -9.43 6.56 9.74
N GLY A 55 -8.54 5.78 10.37
CA GLY A 55 -8.10 4.46 9.90
C GLY A 55 -9.05 3.34 10.26
#